data_AF-A0A9Y2MX76-F1
#
_entry.id   AF-A0A9Y2MX76-F1
#
_cell.length_a   1.000
_cell.length_b   1.000
_cell.length_c   1.000
_cell.angle_alpha   90.00
_cell.angle_beta   90.00
_cell.angle_gamma   90.00
#
_symmetry.space_group_name_H-M   'P 1'
#
loop_
_entity.id
_entity.type
_entity.pdbx_description
1 polymer ?
#
loop_
_entity_poly.entity_id
_entity_poly.type
_entity_poly.pdbx_seq_one_letter_code
_entity_poly.pdbx_strand_id
1 'polypeptide(L)'
;MEGRHGSLDALRNGNQIVRAAHCPGQNDNAIGIENEGTYTSVEPPQTQWDSLVVFIAYVCEQYGFPVDEIKGHRDYYNTECPGGRLYAKLPQLREEVAARLG
;
A
#
# COMPACT_ATOMS: atom_id res chain seq x y z
N MET A 1 -11.85 -3.89 5.36
CA MET A 1 -12.69 -2.73 5.71
C MET A 1 -12.48 -1.68 4.61
N GLU A 2 -13.53 -1.00 4.13
CA GLU A 2 -13.33 0.15 3.23
C GLU A 2 -13.03 1.41 4.05
N GLY A 3 -12.07 2.23 3.61
CA GLY A 3 -11.65 3.41 4.36
C GLY A 3 -12.53 4.64 4.08
N ARG A 4 -12.90 4.86 2.80
CA ARG A 4 -13.76 5.97 2.36
C ARG A 4 -14.97 5.40 1.63
N HIS A 5 -16.12 6.05 1.77
CA HIS A 5 -17.32 5.64 1.05
C HIS A 5 -17.05 5.57 -0.46
N GLY A 6 -17.36 4.42 -1.07
CA GLY A 6 -17.14 4.18 -2.49
C GLY A 6 -15.71 3.79 -2.87
N SER A 7 -14.76 3.72 -1.94
CA SER A 7 -13.37 3.33 -2.27
C SER A 7 -13.27 1.89 -2.74
N LEU A 8 -14.12 0.99 -2.23
CA LEU A 8 -14.12 -0.40 -2.67
C LEU A 8 -14.64 -0.54 -4.11
N ASP A 9 -15.72 0.18 -4.45
CA ASP A 9 -16.26 0.17 -5.81
C ASP A 9 -15.34 0.88 -6.79
N ALA A 10 -14.68 1.97 -6.38
CA ALA A 10 -13.65 2.63 -7.17
C ALA A 10 -12.48 1.68 -7.47
N LEU A 11 -11.97 0.98 -6.45
CA LEU A 11 -10.91 -0.02 -6.60
C LEU A 11 -11.31 -1.14 -7.56
N ARG A 12 -12.53 -1.68 -7.42
CA ARG A 12 -13.03 -2.75 -8.28
C ARG A 12 -13.16 -2.36 -9.74
N ASN A 13 -13.39 -1.08 -10.02
CA ASN A 13 -13.53 -0.55 -11.37
C ASN A 13 -12.21 0.00 -11.94
N GLY A 14 -11.21 0.28 -11.10
CA GLY A 14 -9.90 0.82 -11.49
C GLY A 14 -9.94 2.21 -12.15
N ASN A 15 -11.07 2.91 -12.14
CA ASN A 15 -11.32 4.07 -13.00
C ASN A 15 -11.26 5.43 -12.27
N GLN A 16 -11.12 5.43 -10.95
CA GLN A 16 -11.04 6.64 -10.14
C GLN A 16 -10.34 6.38 -8.80
N ILE A 17 -9.76 7.43 -8.23
CA ILE A 17 -9.23 7.43 -6.86
C ILE A 17 -10.17 8.30 -6.01
N VAL A 18 -10.71 7.71 -4.94
CA VAL A 18 -11.50 8.47 -3.97
C VAL A 18 -10.54 9.25 -3.07
N ARG A 19 -10.72 10.57 -2.98
CA ARG A 19 -9.91 11.44 -2.14
C ARG A 19 -9.82 10.93 -0.71
N ALA A 20 -8.61 10.67 -0.25
CA ALA A 20 -8.32 10.09 1.06
C ALA A 20 -7.81 11.15 2.06
N ALA A 21 -7.32 10.68 3.21
CA ALA A 21 -6.67 11.54 4.22
C ALA A 21 -5.55 10.80 4.96
N HIS A 22 -4.71 10.06 4.23
CA HIS A 22 -3.59 9.30 4.80
C HIS A 22 -2.25 10.04 4.72
N CYS A 23 -2.00 10.80 3.65
CA CYS A 23 -0.71 11.46 3.42
C CYS A 23 -0.90 12.80 2.71
N PRO A 24 -0.60 13.94 3.36
CA PRO A 24 -0.68 15.25 2.73
C PRO A 24 0.12 15.31 1.41
N GLY A 25 -0.50 15.84 0.36
CA GLY A 25 0.07 15.88 -0.98
C GLY A 25 -0.11 14.59 -1.80
N GLN A 26 -0.49 13.47 -1.19
CA GLN A 26 -0.75 12.20 -1.89
C GLN A 26 -2.22 11.72 -1.83
N ASN A 27 -3.08 12.45 -1.14
CA ASN A 27 -4.47 12.04 -0.87
C ASN A 27 -5.37 11.94 -2.11
N ASP A 28 -4.95 12.52 -3.24
CA ASP A 28 -5.73 12.62 -4.47
C ASP A 28 -5.14 11.80 -5.63
N ASN A 29 -3.97 11.18 -5.44
CA ASN A 29 -3.21 10.49 -6.50
C ASN A 29 -2.62 9.13 -6.07
N ALA A 30 -2.82 8.69 -4.82
CA ALA A 30 -2.33 7.42 -4.31
C ALA A 30 -3.40 6.66 -3.51
N ILE A 31 -3.22 5.34 -3.40
CA ILE A 31 -4.02 4.48 -2.52
C ILE A 31 -3.23 4.24 -1.23
N GLY A 32 -3.71 4.78 -0.11
CA GLY A 32 -3.14 4.50 1.21
C GLY A 32 -3.50 3.11 1.71
N ILE A 33 -2.49 2.31 2.08
CA ILE A 33 -2.65 0.96 2.62
C ILE A 33 -2.00 0.92 4.00
N GLU A 34 -2.84 0.82 5.04
CA GLU A 34 -2.38 0.71 6.41
C GLU A 34 -2.21 -0.75 6.81
N ASN A 35 -1.09 -1.07 7.45
CA ASN A 35 -0.84 -2.38 8.02
C ASN A 35 -1.03 -2.29 9.54
N GLU A 36 -2.06 -2.95 10.06
CA GLU A 36 -2.46 -2.93 11.47
C GLU A 36 -1.36 -3.47 12.40
N GLY A 37 -0.63 -2.57 13.06
CA GLY A 37 0.43 -2.89 14.01
C GLY A 37 1.46 -1.77 14.17
N THR A 38 2.52 -2.03 14.93
CA THR A 38 3.68 -1.12 15.06
C THR A 38 4.95 -1.86 14.68
N TYR A 39 5.46 -1.59 13.48
CA TYR A 39 6.59 -2.33 12.89
C TYR A 39 7.91 -1.56 12.93
N THR A 40 8.11 -0.78 13.99
CA THR A 40 9.38 -0.08 14.22
C THR A 40 10.52 -1.06 14.44
N SER A 41 10.29 -2.09 15.27
CA SER A 41 11.28 -3.09 15.67
C SER A 41 10.87 -4.55 15.43
N VAL A 42 9.61 -4.82 15.07
CA VAL A 42 9.10 -6.16 14.74
C VAL A 42 8.56 -6.20 13.32
N GLU A 43 8.61 -7.37 12.68
CA GLU A 43 8.03 -7.56 11.34
C GLU A 43 6.50 -7.78 11.41
N PRO A 44 5.75 -7.45 10.34
CA PRO A 44 4.36 -7.86 10.24
C PRO A 44 4.21 -9.39 10.32
N PRO A 45 3.13 -9.90 10.93
CA PRO A 45 2.79 -11.32 10.86
C PRO A 45 2.74 -11.81 9.42
N GLN A 46 3.18 -13.05 9.17
CA GLN A 46 3.25 -13.61 7.82
C GLN A 46 1.90 -13.58 7.09
N THR A 47 0.80 -13.90 7.78
CA THR A 47 -0.55 -13.88 7.20
C THR A 47 -0.99 -12.48 6.74
N GLN A 48 -0.54 -11.44 7.44
CA GLN A 48 -0.79 -10.05 7.06
C GLN A 48 0.09 -9.65 5.88
N TRP A 49 1.36 -10.06 5.88
CA TRP A 49 2.27 -9.87 4.76
C TRP A 49 1.72 -10.51 3.47
N ASP A 50 1.32 -11.78 3.52
CA ASP A 50 0.76 -12.49 2.37
C ASP A 50 -0.49 -11.79 1.81
N SER A 51 -1.36 -11.32 2.71
CA SER A 51 -2.55 -10.54 2.34
C SER A 51 -2.21 -9.20 1.71
N LEU A 52 -1.17 -8.52 2.22
CA LEU A 52 -0.66 -7.27 1.67
C LEU A 52 -0.15 -7.46 0.24
N VAL A 53 0.65 -8.51 -0.02
CA VAL A 53 1.14 -8.81 -1.37
C VAL A 53 -0.01 -9.05 -2.33
N VAL A 54 -1.02 -9.84 -1.92
CA VAL A 54 -2.22 -10.09 -2.73
C VAL A 54 -2.92 -8.78 -3.09
N PHE A 55 -3.14 -7.96 -2.08
CA PHE A 55 -3.92 -6.75 -2.23
C PHE A 55 -3.20 -5.71 -3.09
N ILE A 56 -1.89 -5.52 -2.89
CA ILE A 56 -1.10 -4.59 -3.71
C ILE A 56 -1.04 -5.05 -5.16
N ALA A 57 -0.83 -6.35 -5.42
CA ALA A 57 -0.85 -6.86 -6.80
C ALA A 57 -2.19 -6.55 -7.48
N TYR A 58 -3.31 -6.74 -6.79
CA TYR A 58 -4.62 -6.37 -7.30
C TYR A 58 -4.72 -4.86 -7.58
N VAL A 59 -4.26 -3.99 -6.67
CA VAL A 59 -4.25 -2.53 -6.88
C VAL A 59 -3.41 -2.14 -8.09
N CYS A 60 -2.20 -2.72 -8.23
CA CYS A 60 -1.32 -2.51 -9.38
C CYS A 60 -2.01 -2.90 -10.69
N GLU A 61 -2.67 -4.05 -10.74
CA GLU A 61 -3.41 -4.50 -11.92
C GLU A 61 -4.59 -3.56 -12.25
N GLN A 62 -5.40 -3.17 -11.25
CA GLN A 62 -6.59 -2.35 -11.48
C GLN A 62 -6.26 -0.94 -11.96
N TYR A 63 -5.17 -0.34 -11.45
CA TYR A 63 -4.81 1.05 -11.74
C TYR A 63 -3.63 1.20 -12.70
N GLY A 64 -2.98 0.10 -13.09
CA GLY A 64 -1.76 0.13 -13.91
C GLY A 64 -0.56 0.74 -13.20
N PHE A 65 -0.54 0.72 -11.85
CA PHE A 65 0.58 1.26 -11.10
C PHE A 65 1.80 0.34 -11.18
N PRO A 66 2.98 0.89 -11.49
CA PRO A 66 4.19 0.09 -11.51
C PRO A 66 4.66 -0.20 -10.08
N VAL A 67 5.30 -1.34 -9.86
CA VAL A 67 5.67 -1.82 -8.52
C VAL A 67 6.67 -0.92 -7.80
N ASP A 68 7.45 -0.12 -8.53
CA ASP A 68 8.38 0.86 -7.96
C ASP A 68 7.66 2.02 -7.24
N GLU A 69 6.38 2.24 -7.52
CA GLU A 69 5.50 3.19 -6.80
C GLU A 69 4.95 2.63 -5.46
N ILE A 70 5.32 1.41 -5.08
CA ILE A 70 5.11 0.93 -3.71
C ILE A 70 6.11 1.66 -2.81
N LYS A 71 5.66 2.67 -2.08
CA LYS A 71 6.51 3.54 -1.22
C LYS A 71 6.02 3.56 0.22
N GLY A 72 6.89 3.98 1.14
CA GLY A 72 6.53 4.19 2.54
C GLY A 72 5.95 5.60 2.77
N HIS A 73 5.09 5.77 3.78
CA HIS A 73 4.54 7.09 4.10
C HIS A 73 5.66 8.13 4.40
N ARG A 74 6.73 7.70 5.07
CA ARG A 74 7.92 8.52 5.32
C ARG A 74 8.65 9.04 4.06
N ASP A 75 8.37 8.49 2.88
CA ASP A 75 8.96 8.97 1.62
C ASP A 75 8.30 10.29 1.14
N TYR A 76 7.12 10.63 1.67
CA TYR A 76 6.33 11.80 1.27
C TYR A 76 6.01 12.77 2.40
N TYR A 77 6.11 12.31 3.65
CA TYR A 77 5.78 13.13 4.81
C TYR A 77 6.76 12.89 5.96
N ASN A 78 6.87 13.86 6.87
CA ASN A 78 7.74 13.73 8.04
C ASN A 78 7.09 12.83 9.10
N THR A 79 7.29 11.52 8.98
CA THR A 79 6.68 10.50 9.85
C THR A 79 7.59 9.26 9.98
N GLU A 80 7.38 8.48 11.04
CA GLU A 80 8.01 7.16 11.18
C GLU A 80 7.22 6.05 10.47
N CYS A 81 5.99 6.27 10.01
CA CYS A 81 5.23 5.26 9.27
C CYS A 81 5.98 4.87 7.97
N PRO A 82 6.13 3.58 7.61
CA PRO A 82 5.45 2.39 8.13
C PRO A 82 6.20 1.62 9.25
N GLY A 83 7.16 2.26 9.92
CA GLY A 83 8.06 1.61 10.88
C GLY A 83 9.31 1.04 10.20
N GLY A 84 10.41 0.96 10.95
CA GLY A 84 11.73 0.57 10.43
C GLY A 84 11.79 -0.83 9.82
N ARG A 85 11.14 -1.83 10.43
CA ARG A 85 11.15 -3.20 9.91
C ARG A 85 10.31 -3.35 8.64
N LEU A 86 9.10 -2.80 8.62
CA LEU A 86 8.26 -2.85 7.42
C LEU A 86 8.87 -2.03 6.28
N TYR A 87 9.41 -0.84 6.56
CA TYR A 87 10.07 -0.02 5.54
C TYR A 87 11.28 -0.73 4.91
N ALA A 88 12.10 -1.42 5.70
CA ALA A 88 13.23 -2.19 5.20
C ALA A 88 12.83 -3.37 4.29
N LYS A 89 11.58 -3.85 4.39
CA LYS A 89 11.04 -4.93 3.55
C LYS A 89 10.39 -4.43 2.25
N LEU A 90 10.30 -3.12 2.00
CA LEU A 90 9.70 -2.61 0.77
C LEU A 90 10.35 -3.18 -0.52
N PRO A 91 11.68 -3.38 -0.62
CA PRO A 91 12.26 -4.07 -1.77
C PRO A 91 11.69 -5.48 -1.98
N GLN A 92 11.64 -6.29 -0.91
CA GLN A 92 11.05 -7.63 -0.94
C GLN A 92 9.56 -7.58 -1.34
N LEU A 93 8.81 -6.61 -0.83
CA LEU A 93 7.39 -6.43 -1.18
C LEU A 93 7.22 -6.18 -2.68
N ARG A 94 8.06 -5.33 -3.27
CA ARG A 94 8.03 -5.04 -4.71
C ARG A 94 8.34 -6.28 -5.55
N GLU A 95 9.34 -7.05 -5.15
CA GLU A 95 9.71 -8.32 -5.82
C GLU A 95 8.56 -9.33 -5.79
N GLU A 96 7.93 -9.54 -4.62
CA GLU A 96 6.83 -10.49 -4.47
C GLU A 96 5.56 -10.06 -5.21
N VAL A 97 5.26 -8.75 -5.23
CA VAL A 97 4.16 -8.21 -6.03
C VAL A 97 4.43 -8.38 -7.52
N ALA A 98 5.64 -8.06 -7.99
CA ALA A 98 6.01 -8.22 -9.39
C ALA A 98 5.89 -9.67 -9.84
N ALA A 99 6.38 -10.62 -9.04
CA ALA A 99 6.26 -12.04 -9.32
C ALA A 99 4.79 -12.52 -9.43
N ARG A 100 3.85 -11.82 -8.79
CA ARG A 100 2.41 -12.10 -8.86
C ARG A 100 1.73 -11.53 -10.11
N LEU A 101 2.29 -10.46 -10.68
CA LEU A 101 1.73 -9.81 -11.87
C LEU A 101 2.12 -10.51 -13.18
N GLY A 102 3.21 -11.29 -13.17
CA GLY A 102 3.68 -12.06 -14.33
C GLY A 102 4.90 -11.45 -14.99
#